data_AF-C9MSF8-F1
#
_entry.id   AF-C9MSF8-F1
#
_cell.length_a   1.000
_cell.length_b   1.000
_cell.length_c   1.000
_cell.angle_alpha   90.00
_cell.angle_beta   90.00
_cell.angle_gamma   90.00
#
_symmetry.space_group_name_H-M   'P 1'
#
loop_
_entity.id
_entity.type
_entity.pdbx_description
1 polymer ?
#
loop_
_entity_poly.entity_id
_entity_poly.type
_entity_poly.pdbx_seq_one_letter_code
_entity_poly.pdbx_strand_id
1 'polypeptide(L)'
;MLFPKVFVPLGIQKNLIMTKVHFRSYIHKKMILFPQRIDKDIAEDDPVRLLDALVDNLMLDNVYKLYKPSGRKPYHPQMMLKVILYAYMNNIYSCRRIESLLKRDIHFIYLAGYEQPDFITINRFRNRVKKEINNIFTQVVLVLAAKGLISLDVEYIDGTKIESKANKYTFVWKRTVEKNRAKLQEQIRTLLLQV
;
A
#
# COMPACT_ATOMS: atom_id res chain seq x y z
N MET A 1 -19.29 72.50 -56.16
CA MET A 1 -19.51 72.29 -54.71
C MET A 1 -20.26 70.98 -54.53
N LEU A 2 -19.58 69.93 -54.05
CA LEU A 2 -20.13 68.58 -53.82
C LEU A 2 -20.07 68.32 -52.32
N PHE A 3 -21.22 68.12 -51.67
CA PHE A 3 -21.30 67.75 -50.26
C PHE A 3 -20.99 66.25 -50.10
N PRO A 4 -20.13 65.83 -49.14
CA PRO A 4 -19.95 64.41 -48.87
C PRO A 4 -21.07 63.87 -47.98
N LYS A 5 -21.60 62.71 -48.35
CA LYS A 5 -22.56 61.91 -47.58
C LYS A 5 -21.91 61.45 -46.28
N VAL A 6 -22.48 61.82 -45.13
CA VAL A 6 -22.10 61.28 -43.83
C VAL A 6 -22.71 59.88 -43.70
N PHE A 7 -21.88 58.86 -43.85
CA PHE A 7 -22.23 57.48 -43.53
C PHE A 7 -21.86 57.23 -42.07
N VAL A 8 -22.85 57.10 -41.19
CA VAL A 8 -22.63 56.71 -39.78
C VAL A 8 -22.79 55.18 -39.70
N PRO A 9 -21.73 54.40 -39.44
CA PRO A 9 -21.91 52.99 -39.17
C PRO A 9 -22.44 52.84 -37.74
N LEU A 10 -23.60 52.19 -37.59
CA LEU A 10 -24.07 51.64 -36.32
C LEU A 10 -23.11 50.50 -35.92
N GLY A 11 -21.98 50.86 -35.32
CA GLY A 11 -21.06 49.94 -34.70
C GLY A 11 -21.70 49.37 -33.43
N ILE A 12 -22.43 48.27 -33.55
CA ILE A 12 -22.79 47.44 -32.41
C ILE A 12 -21.48 46.85 -31.88
N GLN A 13 -20.83 47.55 -30.95
CA GLN A 13 -19.79 46.94 -30.12
C GLN A 13 -20.49 45.88 -29.26
N LYS A 14 -20.37 44.60 -29.66
CA LYS A 14 -20.59 43.50 -28.73
C LYS A 14 -19.52 43.64 -27.65
N ASN A 15 -19.83 44.36 -26.58
CA ASN A 15 -19.11 44.30 -25.32
C ASN A 15 -19.28 42.88 -24.78
N LEU A 16 -18.42 41.98 -25.26
CA LEU A 16 -18.19 40.69 -24.62
C LEU A 16 -17.50 41.02 -23.29
N ILE A 17 -18.31 41.24 -22.26
CA ILE A 17 -17.82 41.30 -20.89
C ILE A 17 -17.27 39.91 -20.60
N MET A 18 -15.98 39.71 -20.85
CA MET A 18 -15.28 38.54 -20.34
C MET A 18 -15.28 38.69 -18.82
N THR A 19 -16.18 37.98 -18.16
CA THR A 19 -16.24 37.90 -16.70
C THR A 19 -14.85 37.54 -16.18
N LYS A 20 -14.24 38.46 -15.42
CA LYS A 20 -12.88 38.28 -14.88
C LYS A 20 -12.88 37.05 -13.98
N VAL A 21 -12.21 35.99 -14.41
CA VAL A 21 -12.11 34.75 -13.62
C VAL A 21 -11.25 35.03 -12.40
N HIS A 22 -11.84 34.90 -11.22
CA HIS A 22 -11.12 35.01 -9.96
C HIS A 22 -10.58 33.65 -9.56
N PHE A 23 -9.26 33.50 -9.60
CA PHE A 23 -8.59 32.29 -9.15
C PHE A 23 -8.40 32.29 -7.62
N ARG A 24 -8.40 31.10 -7.01
CA ARG A 24 -7.99 30.94 -5.61
C ARG A 24 -6.50 31.27 -5.47
N SER A 25 -6.11 31.79 -4.31
CA SER A 25 -4.70 32.08 -4.02
C SER A 25 -3.87 30.78 -3.99
N TYR A 26 -2.75 30.77 -4.71
CA TYR A 26 -1.83 29.63 -4.82
C TYR A 26 -0.59 29.87 -3.96
N ILE A 27 -0.57 29.29 -2.75
CA ILE A 27 0.55 29.42 -1.82
C ILE A 27 1.09 28.04 -1.50
N HIS A 28 2.17 27.64 -2.19
CA HIS A 28 2.80 26.32 -2.03
C HIS A 28 3.70 26.21 -0.78
N LYS A 29 4.24 27.34 -0.26
CA LYS A 29 5.05 27.40 0.97
C LYS A 29 4.22 27.89 2.17
N LYS A 30 3.02 27.34 2.35
CA LYS A 30 2.16 27.71 3.48
C LYS A 30 2.74 27.14 4.78
N MET A 31 3.07 28.02 5.72
CA MET A 31 3.48 27.62 7.07
C MET A 31 2.26 27.16 7.86
N ILE A 32 2.35 25.97 8.46
CA ILE A 32 1.31 25.41 9.32
C ILE A 32 1.85 25.42 10.75
N LEU A 33 1.10 26.00 11.69
CA LEU A 33 1.54 26.19 13.08
C LEU A 33 1.59 24.88 13.88
N PHE A 34 0.64 23.97 13.64
CA PHE A 34 0.55 22.67 14.32
C PHE A 34 0.46 21.53 13.29
N PRO A 35 1.15 20.40 13.51
CA PRO A 35 0.99 19.21 12.66
C PRO A 35 -0.49 18.82 12.58
N GLN A 36 -0.99 18.62 11.36
CA GLN A 36 -2.34 18.10 11.18
C GLN A 36 -2.37 16.61 11.54
N ARG A 37 -3.52 16.12 11.99
CA ARG A 37 -3.74 14.69 12.18
C ARG A 37 -3.75 14.01 10.82
N ILE A 38 -2.72 13.22 10.52
CA ILE A 38 -2.61 12.44 9.27
C ILE A 38 -3.85 11.59 9.02
N ASP A 39 -4.39 11.04 10.09
CA ASP A 39 -5.62 10.27 10.12
C ASP A 39 -6.79 10.96 9.39
N LYS A 40 -6.89 12.30 9.41
CA LYS A 40 -7.96 13.01 8.70
C LYS A 40 -7.80 13.04 7.17
N ASP A 41 -6.57 12.85 6.70
CA ASP A 41 -6.23 12.92 5.28
C ASP A 41 -6.35 11.54 4.60
N ILE A 42 -6.65 10.49 5.37
CA ILE A 42 -6.87 9.12 4.89
C ILE A 42 -8.37 8.81 4.96
N ALA A 43 -8.94 8.34 3.85
CA ALA A 43 -10.36 7.99 3.77
C ALA A 43 -10.74 6.90 4.78
N GLU A 44 -12.01 6.89 5.23
CA GLU A 44 -12.48 5.94 6.26
C GLU A 44 -12.53 4.49 5.76
N ASP A 45 -12.73 4.30 4.45
CA ASP A 45 -12.80 3.03 3.75
C ASP A 45 -11.44 2.56 3.20
N ASP A 46 -10.36 3.30 3.48
CA ASP A 46 -9.03 2.98 2.97
C ASP A 46 -8.49 1.66 3.56
N PRO A 47 -7.89 0.76 2.74
CA PRO A 47 -7.37 -0.53 3.19
C PRO A 47 -6.30 -0.42 4.29
N VAL A 48 -5.64 0.73 4.42
CA VAL A 48 -4.65 0.99 5.47
C VAL A 48 -5.27 0.89 6.86
N ARG A 49 -6.47 1.43 7.05
CA ARG A 49 -7.17 1.38 8.34
C ARG A 49 -7.59 -0.03 8.71
N LEU A 50 -8.02 -0.79 7.70
CA LEU A 50 -8.34 -2.20 7.87
C LEU A 50 -7.09 -2.97 8.33
N LEU A 51 -5.96 -2.78 7.65
CA LEU A 51 -4.71 -3.45 8.03
C LEU A 51 -4.25 -3.03 9.44
N ASP A 52 -4.33 -1.75 9.76
CA ASP A 52 -3.97 -1.18 11.06
C ASP A 52 -4.75 -1.89 12.19
N ALA A 53 -6.07 -1.92 12.06
CA ALA A 53 -6.96 -2.60 13.01
C ALA A 53 -6.74 -4.13 13.05
N LEU A 54 -6.45 -4.77 11.91
CA LEU A 54 -6.18 -6.21 11.88
C LEU A 54 -4.93 -6.56 12.67
N VAL A 55 -3.82 -5.85 12.41
CA VAL A 55 -2.55 -6.12 13.07
C VAL A 55 -2.62 -5.80 14.57
N ASP A 56 -3.47 -4.85 14.99
CA ASP A 56 -3.70 -4.54 16.40
C ASP A 56 -4.38 -5.66 17.18
N ASN A 57 -5.14 -6.51 16.50
CA ASN A 57 -5.81 -7.65 17.12
C ASN A 57 -4.99 -8.96 17.05
N LEU A 58 -3.80 -8.95 16.44
CA LEU A 58 -2.95 -10.15 16.34
C LEU A 58 -2.13 -10.37 17.62
N MET A 59 -2.04 -11.64 18.04
CA MET A 59 -1.12 -12.05 19.10
C MET A 59 0.31 -12.16 18.56
N LEU A 60 1.16 -11.19 18.92
CA LEU A 60 2.54 -11.08 18.43
C LEU A 60 3.61 -11.60 19.40
N ASP A 61 3.23 -12.40 20.41
CA ASP A 61 4.14 -12.89 21.45
C ASP A 61 5.38 -13.58 20.88
N ASN A 62 5.19 -14.39 19.82
CA ASN A 62 6.29 -15.08 19.15
C ASN A 62 7.25 -14.10 18.47
N VAL A 63 6.76 -12.97 17.96
CA VAL A 63 7.59 -11.92 17.37
C VAL A 63 8.35 -11.19 18.47
N TYR A 64 7.71 -10.86 19.60
CA TYR A 64 8.37 -10.19 20.72
C TYR A 64 9.50 -11.03 21.33
N LYS A 65 9.33 -12.35 21.42
CA LYS A 65 10.38 -13.29 21.90
C LYS A 65 11.66 -13.26 21.05
N LEU A 66 11.59 -12.79 19.80
CA LEU A 66 12.78 -12.66 18.94
C LEU A 66 13.68 -11.49 19.34
N TYR A 67 13.24 -10.61 20.23
CA TYR A 67 13.97 -9.44 20.67
C TYR A 67 14.72 -9.71 21.98
N LYS A 68 15.88 -9.08 22.10
CA LYS A 68 16.70 -9.13 23.32
C LYS A 68 16.56 -7.79 24.06
N PRO A 69 16.61 -7.79 25.40
CA PRO A 69 16.48 -6.57 26.19
C PRO A 69 17.72 -5.66 26.14
N SER A 70 18.84 -6.13 25.56
CA SER A 70 20.10 -5.41 25.53
C SER A 70 20.39 -4.77 24.17
N GLY A 71 21.06 -3.61 24.19
CA GLY A 71 21.48 -2.85 23.02
C GLY A 71 20.59 -1.66 22.70
N ARG A 72 20.64 -1.20 21.44
CA ARG A 72 19.81 -0.09 20.96
C ARG A 72 18.33 -0.49 20.99
N LYS A 73 17.48 0.42 21.47
CA LYS A 73 16.02 0.26 21.44
C LYS A 73 15.56 -0.06 20.01
N PRO A 74 14.91 -1.21 19.79
CA PRO A 74 14.38 -1.54 18.47
C PRO A 74 13.14 -0.71 18.16
N TYR A 75 12.83 -0.56 16.87
CA TYR A 75 11.51 -0.12 16.43
C TYR A 75 10.43 -1.11 16.89
N HIS A 76 9.22 -0.60 17.11
CA HIS A 76 8.11 -1.42 17.58
C HIS A 76 7.79 -2.53 16.55
N PRO A 77 7.78 -3.82 16.94
CA PRO A 77 7.59 -4.93 16.00
C PRO A 77 6.26 -4.88 15.25
N GLN A 78 5.20 -4.45 15.93
CA GLN A 78 3.86 -4.28 15.34
C GLN A 78 3.86 -3.20 14.24
N MET A 79 4.57 -2.08 14.45
CA MET A 79 4.71 -1.03 13.44
C MET A 79 5.48 -1.55 12.22
N MET A 80 6.61 -2.23 12.45
CA MET A 80 7.40 -2.83 11.38
C MET A 80 6.59 -3.85 10.57
N LEU A 81 5.74 -4.62 11.25
CA LEU A 81 4.86 -5.60 10.63
C LEU A 81 3.78 -4.94 9.77
N LYS A 82 3.10 -3.90 10.28
CA LYS A 82 2.12 -3.10 9.53
C LYS A 82 2.71 -2.57 8.23
N VAL A 83 3.88 -1.94 8.30
CA VAL A 83 4.58 -1.38 7.13
C VAL A 83 4.90 -2.45 6.08
N ILE A 84 5.38 -3.61 6.51
CA ILE A 84 5.76 -4.69 5.59
C ILE A 84 4.53 -5.35 4.95
N LEU A 85 3.49 -5.62 5.73
CA LEU A 85 2.25 -6.19 5.21
C LEU A 85 1.61 -5.23 4.20
N TYR A 86 1.54 -3.94 4.52
CA TYR A 86 1.01 -2.94 3.60
C TYR A 86 1.83 -2.84 2.32
N ALA A 87 3.16 -2.89 2.42
CA ALA A 87 4.04 -2.92 1.25
C ALA A 87 3.73 -4.14 0.36
N TYR A 88 3.56 -5.33 0.94
CA TYR A 88 3.26 -6.54 0.18
C TYR A 88 1.86 -6.51 -0.45
N MET A 89 0.85 -5.98 0.25
CA MET A 89 -0.49 -5.75 -0.33
C MET A 89 -0.42 -4.87 -1.58
N ASN A 90 0.51 -3.91 -1.62
CA ASN A 90 0.73 -3.02 -2.75
C ASN A 90 1.81 -3.53 -3.75
N ASN A 91 2.21 -4.81 -3.67
CA ASN A 91 3.25 -5.42 -4.52
C ASN A 91 4.63 -4.74 -4.43
N ILE A 92 4.97 -4.16 -3.29
CA ILE A 92 6.24 -3.45 -3.05
C ILE A 92 7.14 -4.32 -2.17
N TYR A 93 8.14 -4.94 -2.79
CA TYR A 93 9.05 -5.88 -2.10
C TYR A 93 10.45 -5.32 -1.83
N SER A 94 10.82 -4.21 -2.49
CA SER A 94 12.13 -3.58 -2.34
C SER A 94 12.22 -2.78 -1.05
N CYS A 95 13.12 -3.15 -0.14
CA CYS A 95 13.31 -2.42 1.13
C CYS A 95 13.67 -0.95 0.92
N ARG A 96 14.44 -0.63 -0.13
CA ARG A 96 14.78 0.76 -0.49
C ARG A 96 13.54 1.53 -0.95
N ARG A 97 12.64 0.86 -1.67
CA ARG A 97 11.37 1.48 -2.08
C ARG A 97 10.48 1.74 -0.86
N ILE A 98 10.39 0.79 0.07
CA ILE A 98 9.66 0.96 1.34
C ILE A 98 10.21 2.13 2.13
N GLU A 99 11.54 2.25 2.27
CA GLU A 99 12.17 3.40 2.93
C GLU A 99 11.80 4.74 2.28
N SER A 100 11.78 4.80 0.94
CA SER A 100 11.35 6.01 0.24
C SER A 100 9.87 6.33 0.47
N LEU A 101 9.01 5.33 0.67
CA LEU A 101 7.58 5.51 0.90
C LEU A 101 7.31 5.98 2.32
N LEU A 102 8.03 5.48 3.31
CA LEU A 102 8.00 5.97 4.70
C LEU A 102 8.28 7.48 4.84
N LYS A 103 8.90 8.10 3.83
CA LYS A 103 9.21 9.54 3.80
C LYS A 103 8.20 10.37 3.00
N ARG A 104 7.43 9.76 2.12
CA ARG A 104 6.67 10.48 1.06
C ARG A 104 5.20 10.12 1.01
N ASP A 105 4.87 8.89 1.37
CA ASP A 105 3.54 8.32 1.24
C ASP A 105 2.80 8.39 2.57
N ILE A 106 1.62 8.99 2.55
CA ILE A 106 0.86 9.30 3.76
C ILE A 106 0.41 8.03 4.49
N HIS A 107 0.13 6.96 3.76
CA HIS A 107 -0.32 5.69 4.31
C HIS A 107 0.81 5.00 5.07
N PHE A 108 2.02 5.01 4.50
CA PHE A 108 3.20 4.47 5.17
C PHE A 108 3.59 5.30 6.39
N ILE A 109 3.50 6.63 6.29
CA ILE A 109 3.77 7.54 7.41
C ILE A 109 2.75 7.30 8.54
N TYR A 110 1.48 7.10 8.22
CA TYR A 110 0.41 6.78 9.16
C TYR A 110 0.71 5.48 9.92
N LEU A 111 0.97 4.38 9.20
CA LEU A 111 1.27 3.07 9.82
C LEU A 111 2.55 3.11 10.67
N ALA A 112 3.53 3.91 10.25
CA ALA A 112 4.79 4.06 10.96
C ALA A 112 4.75 5.07 12.12
N GLY A 113 3.72 5.89 12.21
CA GLY A 113 3.64 6.98 13.19
C GLY A 113 4.81 7.97 13.06
N TYR A 114 5.17 8.34 11.82
CA TYR A 114 6.36 9.13 11.47
C TYR A 114 7.74 8.50 11.70
N GLU A 115 7.82 7.27 12.23
CA GLU A 115 9.10 6.57 12.30
C GLU A 115 9.61 6.21 10.90
N GLN A 116 10.91 6.35 10.68
CA GLN A 116 11.53 6.17 9.36
C GLN A 116 12.67 5.14 9.41
N PRO A 117 12.35 3.84 9.58
CA PRO A 117 13.37 2.80 9.55
C PRO A 117 14.05 2.72 8.18
N ASP A 118 15.39 2.74 8.18
CA ASP A 118 16.19 2.56 6.96
C ASP A 118 15.98 1.18 6.32
N PHE A 119 16.31 1.06 5.03
CA PHE A 119 16.20 -0.21 4.30
C PHE A 119 16.93 -1.38 4.96
N ILE A 120 18.05 -1.12 5.66
CA ILE A 120 18.82 -2.12 6.41
C ILE A 120 18.00 -2.65 7.58
N THR A 121 17.33 -1.75 8.30
CA THR A 121 16.50 -2.09 9.45
C THR A 121 15.30 -2.91 9.04
N ILE A 122 14.64 -2.49 7.94
CA ILE A 122 13.54 -3.25 7.32
C ILE A 122 14.02 -4.66 6.92
N ASN A 123 15.18 -4.75 6.27
CA ASN A 123 15.72 -6.05 5.85
C ASN A 123 16.07 -6.95 7.05
N ARG A 124 16.67 -6.40 8.11
CA ARG A 124 16.96 -7.14 9.35
C ARG A 124 15.69 -7.64 10.01
N PHE A 125 14.64 -6.82 10.04
CA PHE A 125 13.34 -7.23 10.56
C PHE A 125 12.75 -8.38 9.74
N ARG A 126 12.68 -8.25 8.40
CA ARG A 126 12.21 -9.32 7.50
C ARG A 126 12.93 -10.64 7.75
N ASN A 127 14.25 -10.59 7.90
CA ASN A 127 15.05 -11.79 8.19
C ASN A 127 14.76 -12.37 9.58
N ARG A 128 14.55 -11.51 10.58
CA ARG A 128 14.19 -11.94 11.94
C ARG A 128 12.85 -12.66 11.96
N VAL A 129 11.83 -12.11 11.32
CA VAL A 129 10.46 -12.67 11.31
C VAL A 129 10.24 -13.70 10.21
N LYS A 130 11.25 -14.07 9.43
CA LYS A 130 11.11 -14.91 8.22
C LYS A 130 10.36 -16.23 8.45
N LYS A 131 10.50 -16.83 9.64
CA LYS A 131 9.78 -18.07 9.99
C LYS A 131 8.32 -17.81 10.38
N GLU A 132 8.06 -16.69 11.06
CA GLU A 132 6.75 -16.33 11.59
C GLU A 132 5.88 -15.59 10.57
N ILE A 133 6.48 -14.90 9.59
CA ILE A 133 5.76 -14.01 8.68
C ILE A 133 4.71 -14.75 7.85
N ASN A 134 4.96 -16.01 7.49
CA ASN A 134 3.99 -16.84 6.78
C ASN A 134 2.79 -17.15 7.67
N ASN A 135 3.01 -17.45 8.95
CA ASN A 135 1.93 -17.73 9.90
C ASN A 135 1.07 -16.47 10.12
N ILE A 136 1.71 -15.31 10.35
CA ILE A 136 1.02 -14.03 10.50
C ILE A 136 0.23 -13.70 9.23
N PHE A 137 0.84 -13.88 8.05
CA PHE A 137 0.14 -13.64 6.79
C PHE A 137 -1.09 -14.55 6.63
N THR A 138 -0.96 -15.84 6.94
CA THR A 138 -2.08 -16.77 6.95
C THR A 138 -3.19 -16.31 7.89
N GLN A 139 -2.85 -15.90 9.12
CA GLN A 139 -3.84 -15.37 10.08
C GLN A 139 -4.56 -14.13 9.54
N VAL A 140 -3.83 -13.20 8.94
CA VAL A 140 -4.42 -12.00 8.32
C VAL A 140 -5.40 -12.39 7.22
N VAL A 141 -5.02 -13.31 6.33
CA VAL A 141 -5.89 -13.80 5.24
C VAL A 141 -7.13 -14.50 5.80
N LEU A 142 -6.98 -15.33 6.83
CA LEU A 142 -8.11 -16.02 7.47
C LEU A 142 -9.08 -15.05 8.11
N VAL A 143 -8.60 -14.02 8.81
CA VAL A 143 -9.47 -12.98 9.40
C VAL A 143 -10.20 -12.20 8.31
N LEU A 144 -9.51 -11.87 7.22
CA LEU A 144 -10.12 -11.18 6.07
C LEU A 144 -11.20 -12.04 5.40
N ALA A 145 -10.95 -13.34 5.24
CA ALA A 145 -11.92 -14.29 4.70
C ALA A 145 -13.13 -14.48 5.63
N ALA A 146 -12.90 -14.63 6.94
CA ALA A 146 -13.97 -14.77 7.93
C ALA A 146 -14.88 -13.52 8.00
N LYS A 147 -14.31 -12.33 7.75
CA LYS A 147 -15.08 -11.07 7.64
C LYS A 147 -15.77 -10.90 6.29
N GLY A 148 -15.63 -11.84 5.35
CA GLY A 148 -16.22 -11.76 4.01
C GLY A 148 -15.59 -10.70 3.11
N LEU A 149 -14.42 -10.16 3.48
CA LEU A 149 -13.72 -9.13 2.71
C LEU A 149 -12.93 -9.74 1.54
N ILE A 150 -12.62 -11.03 1.61
CA ILE A 150 -11.95 -11.79 0.56
C ILE A 150 -12.66 -13.13 0.43
N SER A 151 -12.98 -13.54 -0.80
CA SER A 151 -13.39 -14.92 -1.09
C SER A 151 -12.14 -15.75 -1.36
N LEU A 152 -12.01 -16.88 -0.66
CA LEU A 152 -10.97 -17.89 -0.92
C LEU A 152 -11.40 -18.91 -1.98
N ASP A 153 -12.59 -18.74 -2.58
CA ASP A 153 -13.19 -19.70 -3.52
C ASP A 153 -12.59 -19.60 -4.92
N VAL A 154 -12.04 -18.42 -5.27
CA VAL A 154 -11.49 -18.15 -6.61
C VAL A 154 -10.04 -17.67 -6.48
N GLU A 155 -9.10 -18.53 -6.88
CA GLU A 155 -7.68 -18.20 -6.97
C GLU A 155 -7.37 -17.69 -8.39
N TYR A 156 -7.17 -16.38 -8.53
CA TYR A 156 -6.74 -15.77 -9.79
C TYR A 156 -5.21 -15.86 -9.91
N ILE A 157 -4.73 -16.82 -10.69
CA ILE A 157 -3.31 -16.90 -11.08
C ILE A 157 -3.16 -16.08 -12.37
N ASP A 158 -2.81 -14.80 -12.25
CA ASP A 158 -2.43 -14.02 -13.43
C ASP A 158 -1.01 -14.41 -13.87
N GLY A 159 -0.95 -15.38 -14.78
CA GLY A 159 0.30 -15.83 -15.36
C GLY A 159 0.81 -14.81 -16.36
N THR A 160 1.69 -13.90 -15.94
CA THR A 160 2.47 -13.12 -16.91
C THR A 160 3.40 -14.08 -17.67
N LYS A 161 3.08 -14.34 -18.94
CA LYS A 161 4.02 -15.00 -19.86
C LYS A 161 5.15 -14.03 -20.19
N ILE A 162 6.18 -14.03 -19.35
CA ILE A 162 7.43 -13.36 -19.67
C ILE A 162 8.19 -14.27 -20.63
N GLU A 163 8.46 -13.81 -21.85
CA GLU A 163 9.43 -14.45 -22.73
C GLU A 163 10.84 -14.26 -22.14
N SER A 164 11.15 -15.03 -21.11
CA SER A 164 12.52 -15.26 -20.71
C SER A 164 13.22 -15.94 -21.88
N LYS A 165 14.48 -15.59 -22.13
CA LYS A 165 15.44 -16.38 -22.90
C LYS A 165 15.64 -17.74 -22.18
N ALA A 166 14.62 -18.60 -22.23
CA ALA A 166 14.51 -19.85 -21.51
C ALA A 166 14.92 -20.98 -22.45
N ASN A 167 15.79 -21.84 -21.94
CA ASN A 167 16.13 -23.11 -22.55
C ASN A 167 14.83 -23.88 -22.85
N LYS A 168 14.78 -24.58 -23.99
CA LYS A 168 13.59 -25.22 -24.60
C LYS A 168 12.91 -26.30 -23.72
N TYR A 169 13.38 -26.50 -22.49
CA TYR A 169 13.05 -27.59 -21.58
C TYR A 169 12.45 -27.18 -20.22
N THR A 170 12.04 -25.92 -20.01
CA THR A 170 11.36 -25.52 -18.76
C THR A 170 9.86 -25.81 -18.78
N PHE A 171 9.49 -27.03 -19.19
CA PHE A 171 8.12 -27.53 -19.04
C PHE A 171 7.97 -28.20 -17.68
N VAL A 172 7.09 -27.69 -16.83
CA VAL A 172 6.72 -28.36 -15.58
C VAL A 172 5.61 -29.37 -15.88
N TRP A 173 5.87 -30.64 -15.60
CA TRP A 173 4.94 -31.73 -15.86
C TRP A 173 3.65 -31.59 -15.03
N LYS A 174 2.49 -31.78 -15.66
CA LYS A 174 1.15 -31.74 -15.03
C LYS A 174 1.10 -32.55 -13.73
N ARG A 175 1.73 -33.72 -13.71
CA ARG A 175 1.78 -34.61 -12.54
C ARG A 175 2.48 -33.98 -11.33
N THR A 176 3.53 -33.17 -11.56
CA THR A 176 4.22 -32.44 -10.49
C THR A 176 3.35 -31.32 -9.93
N VAL A 177 2.61 -30.62 -10.81
CA VAL A 177 1.66 -29.57 -10.40
C VAL A 177 0.52 -30.16 -9.56
N GLU A 178 -0.08 -31.27 -10.00
CA GLU A 178 -1.15 -31.95 -9.26
C GLU A 178 -0.66 -32.46 -7.89
N LYS A 179 0.53 -33.05 -7.83
CA LYS A 179 1.14 -33.51 -6.57
C LYS A 179 1.37 -32.35 -5.59
N ASN A 180 1.88 -31.22 -6.09
CA ASN A 180 2.12 -30.04 -5.26
C ASN A 180 0.81 -29.40 -4.79
N ARG A 181 -0.23 -29.36 -5.65
CA ARG A 181 -1.57 -28.87 -5.31
C ARG A 181 -2.20 -29.70 -4.19
N ALA A 182 -2.15 -31.03 -4.27
CA ALA A 182 -2.68 -31.90 -3.22
C ALA A 182 -1.96 -31.69 -1.88
N LYS A 183 -0.63 -31.51 -1.92
CA LYS A 183 0.17 -31.22 -0.72
C LYS A 183 -0.20 -29.86 -0.10
N LEU A 184 -0.45 -28.85 -0.92
CA LEU A 184 -0.87 -27.53 -0.47
C LEU A 184 -2.25 -27.58 0.22
N GLN A 185 -3.20 -28.30 -0.36
CA GLN A 185 -4.55 -28.48 0.21
C GLN A 185 -4.51 -29.13 1.60
N GLU A 186 -3.67 -30.15 1.80
CA GLU A 186 -3.46 -30.78 3.11
C GLU A 186 -2.84 -29.81 4.14
N GLN A 187 -1.87 -29.01 3.72
CA GLN A 187 -1.25 -28.01 4.59
C GLN A 187 -2.25 -26.93 5.02
N ILE A 188 -3.11 -26.46 4.11
CA ILE A 188 -4.18 -25.50 4.41
C ILE A 188 -5.17 -26.11 5.41
N ARG A 189 -5.60 -27.35 5.17
CA ARG A 189 -6.53 -28.06 6.07
C ARG A 189 -5.94 -28.24 7.47
N THR A 190 -4.66 -28.57 7.57
CA THR A 190 -3.96 -28.70 8.86
C THR A 190 -3.89 -27.36 9.60
N LEU A 191 -3.62 -26.27 8.89
CA LEU A 191 -3.57 -24.92 9.47
C LEU A 191 -4.94 -24.44 9.95
N LEU A 192 -6.01 -24.75 9.21
CA LEU A 192 -7.39 -24.42 9.59
C LEU A 192 -7.87 -25.15 10.85
N LEU A 193 -7.32 -26.33 11.16
CA LEU A 193 -7.64 -27.11 12.36
C LEU A 193 -6.87 -26.65 13.61
N GLN A 194 -5.85 -25.79 13.46
CA GLN A 194 -5.03 -25.27 14.56
C GLN A 194 -5.51 -23.91 15.08
N VAL A 195 -6.49 -23.29 14.41
CA VAL A 195 -7.20 -22.09 14.84
C VAL A 195 -8.47 -22.50 15.56
#